data_AF-A0A5J5IMQ1-F1
#
_entry.id   AF-A0A5J5IMQ1-F1
#
_cell.length_a   1.000
_cell.length_b   1.000
_cell.length_c   1.000
_cell.angle_alpha   90.00
_cell.angle_beta   90.00
_cell.angle_gamma   90.00
#
_symmetry.space_group_name_H-M   'P 1'
#
loop_
_entity.id
_entity.type
_entity.pdbx_description
1 polymer ?
#
loop_
_entity_poly.entity_id
_entity_poly.type
_entity_poly.pdbx_seq_one_letter_code
_entity_poly.pdbx_strand_id
1 'polypeptide(L)'
;MPIEQIDIENFLRLSNESPILDVRSPGEFSHAHIPGAVSLPLFTDEQRKIIGTAYKQQSRQIAVKMGLEYFSERMKLIPEEVEEICKSRQKAKLNGQLKSVSILLHCWRGGMRSGAVAWLLNLYGFKVYTLKGGYKAFRKWALAQFENEYKLNILGGYTGSGKTMLLQEMKKVGNLVIDLEKLANHKGSAFGSLGEEDQPTQEMFENLFATELYKAVESGKDIMTNGEHYTKNSSEIWLEDESRHIGRVGIPNRLWDAMRKSPLYFLDIPFEERLKHVIEIYGRFEKEELEKSILRIQKRLGGLETKKAINFLHENNLHECFSILLKYYDKFYMHSLYKRENLESVLNKISCATVDLNNARTFYNQSA
;
A
#
# COMPACT_ATOMS: atom_id res chain seq x y z
N MET A 1 23.35 15.40 -21.88
CA MET A 1 23.50 13.96 -22.20
C MET A 1 22.30 13.53 -23.03
N PRO A 2 22.29 12.40 -23.76
CA PRO A 2 21.04 11.96 -24.40
C PRO A 2 20.00 11.65 -23.33
N ILE A 3 18.74 12.02 -23.57
CA ILE A 3 17.62 11.60 -22.72
C ILE A 3 17.35 10.14 -23.03
N GLU A 4 17.48 9.29 -22.03
CA GLU A 4 17.29 7.84 -22.19
C GLU A 4 15.87 7.45 -21.80
N GLN A 5 15.22 6.63 -22.63
CA GLN A 5 13.95 6.02 -22.32
C GLN A 5 14.18 4.58 -21.88
N ILE A 6 13.80 4.25 -20.65
CA ILE A 6 14.09 2.97 -20.00
C ILE A 6 12.80 2.18 -19.72
N ASP A 7 12.91 0.86 -19.64
CA ASP A 7 11.81 -0.02 -19.23
C ASP A 7 11.48 0.12 -17.73
N ILE A 8 10.44 -0.58 -17.30
CA ILE A 8 9.91 -0.46 -15.94
C ILE A 8 10.85 -1.03 -14.88
N GLU A 9 11.56 -2.14 -15.14
CA GLU A 9 12.43 -2.77 -14.15
C GLU A 9 13.65 -1.88 -13.87
N ASN A 10 14.29 -1.38 -14.93
CA ASN A 10 15.39 -0.41 -14.81
C ASN A 10 14.92 0.89 -14.15
N PHE A 11 13.71 1.36 -14.46
CA PHE A 11 13.14 2.55 -13.85
C PHE A 11 12.93 2.39 -12.34
N LEU A 12 12.35 1.26 -11.91
CA LEU A 12 12.14 0.97 -10.48
C LEU A 12 13.47 0.76 -9.75
N ARG A 13 14.45 0.08 -10.35
CA ARG A 13 15.78 -0.08 -9.75
C ARG A 13 16.47 1.26 -9.52
N LEU A 14 16.44 2.16 -10.50
CA LEU A 14 17.01 3.50 -10.36
C LEU A 14 16.25 4.37 -9.34
N SER A 15 14.97 4.08 -9.08
CA SER A 15 14.15 4.86 -8.14
C SER A 15 14.61 4.75 -6.67
N ASN A 16 15.38 3.71 -6.35
CA ASN A 16 16.05 3.58 -5.05
C ASN A 16 17.06 4.72 -4.80
N GLU A 17 17.69 5.20 -5.87
CA GLU A 17 18.70 6.26 -5.81
C GLU A 17 18.18 7.62 -6.25
N SER A 18 17.22 7.64 -7.17
CA SER A 18 16.77 8.82 -7.91
C SER A 18 15.31 9.17 -7.62
N PRO A 19 14.92 10.45 -7.56
CA PRO A 19 13.52 10.82 -7.44
C PRO A 19 12.73 10.46 -8.70
N ILE A 20 11.52 9.95 -8.51
CA ILE A 20 10.52 9.79 -9.56
C ILE A 20 9.64 11.04 -9.58
N LEU A 21 9.51 11.71 -10.72
CA LEU A 21 8.60 12.83 -10.90
C LEU A 21 7.49 12.46 -11.89
N ASP A 22 6.25 12.65 -11.44
CA ASP A 22 5.05 12.43 -12.23
C ASP A 22 4.55 13.75 -12.79
N VAL A 23 4.61 13.90 -14.11
CA VAL A 23 4.19 15.15 -14.79
C VAL A 23 2.73 15.14 -15.25
N ARG A 24 1.94 14.17 -14.78
CA ARG A 24 0.49 14.14 -14.95
C ARG A 24 -0.19 15.25 -14.14
N SER A 25 -1.47 15.50 -14.42
CA SER A 25 -2.21 16.53 -13.68
C SER A 25 -2.45 16.12 -12.22
N PRO A 26 -2.76 17.06 -11.31
CA PRO A 26 -2.96 16.77 -9.89
C PRO A 26 -4.02 15.69 -9.64
N GLY A 27 -5.15 15.71 -10.34
CA GLY A 27 -6.19 14.68 -10.24
C GLY A 27 -5.76 13.31 -10.77
N GLU A 28 -4.92 13.27 -11.81
CA GLU A 28 -4.35 12.01 -12.30
C GLU A 28 -3.39 11.40 -11.25
N PHE A 29 -2.61 12.23 -10.52
CA PHE A 29 -1.67 11.79 -9.48
C PHE A 29 -2.36 11.37 -8.18
N SER A 30 -3.34 12.16 -7.71
CA SER A 30 -4.07 11.89 -6.47
C SER A 30 -4.94 10.64 -6.56
N HIS A 31 -5.45 10.31 -7.74
CA HIS A 31 -6.16 9.06 -7.96
C HIS A 31 -5.26 7.85 -7.71
N ALA A 32 -4.09 7.81 -8.35
CA ALA A 32 -3.06 6.80 -8.13
C ALA A 32 -1.77 7.19 -8.87
N HIS A 33 -0.62 6.85 -8.30
CA HIS A 33 0.71 7.13 -8.86
C HIS A 33 1.69 5.98 -8.57
N ILE A 34 2.90 6.06 -9.14
CA ILE A 34 3.97 5.11 -8.83
C ILE A 34 4.40 5.36 -7.38
N PRO A 35 4.46 4.35 -6.49
CA PRO A 35 4.85 4.56 -5.10
C PRO A 35 6.19 5.29 -4.97
N GLY A 36 6.21 6.34 -4.16
CA GLY A 36 7.39 7.20 -3.97
C GLY A 36 7.60 8.28 -5.05
N ALA A 37 6.72 8.40 -6.03
CA ALA A 37 6.74 9.51 -6.98
C ALA A 37 6.32 10.83 -6.34
N VAL A 38 6.92 11.92 -6.82
CA VAL A 38 6.59 13.30 -6.46
C VAL A 38 5.82 13.93 -7.61
N SER A 39 4.72 14.61 -7.30
CA SER A 39 3.92 15.32 -8.31
C SER A 39 4.68 16.54 -8.82
N LEU A 40 4.88 16.63 -10.15
CA LEU A 40 5.46 17.78 -10.85
C LEU A 40 4.57 18.11 -12.06
N PRO A 41 3.32 18.56 -11.85
CA PRO A 41 2.31 18.59 -12.89
C PRO A 41 2.68 19.56 -14.00
N LEU A 42 2.76 19.07 -15.24
CA LEU A 42 2.99 19.95 -16.39
C LEU A 42 1.79 20.87 -16.65
N PHE A 43 0.57 20.38 -16.34
CA PHE A 43 -0.69 21.06 -16.56
C PHE A 43 -1.61 20.90 -15.34
N THR A 44 -2.47 21.89 -15.06
CA THR A 44 -3.61 21.73 -14.14
C THR A 44 -4.63 20.73 -14.71
N ASP A 45 -5.60 20.30 -13.90
CA ASP A 45 -6.66 19.38 -14.36
C ASP A 45 -7.52 20.02 -15.48
N GLU A 46 -7.80 21.32 -15.40
CA GLU A 46 -8.53 22.09 -16.41
C GLU A 46 -7.73 22.18 -17.71
N GLN A 47 -6.46 22.60 -17.63
CA GLN A 47 -5.57 22.68 -18.79
C GLN A 47 -5.41 21.30 -19.45
N ARG A 48 -5.25 20.24 -18.64
CA ARG A 48 -5.18 18.85 -19.10
C ARG A 48 -6.45 18.41 -19.82
N LYS A 49 -7.63 18.84 -19.36
CA LYS A 49 -8.93 18.57 -20.00
C LYS A 49 -9.04 19.31 -21.33
N ILE A 50 -8.67 20.58 -21.38
CA ILE A 50 -8.66 21.41 -22.61
C ILE A 50 -7.75 20.79 -23.68
N ILE A 51 -6.48 20.53 -23.36
CA ILE A 51 -5.51 19.93 -24.29
C ILE A 51 -5.98 18.54 -24.74
N GLY A 52 -6.47 17.72 -23.82
CA GLY A 52 -6.97 16.38 -24.12
C GLY A 52 -8.16 16.40 -25.09
N THR A 53 -9.04 17.40 -24.94
CA THR A 53 -10.21 17.60 -25.80
C THR A 53 -9.78 18.06 -27.19
N ALA A 54 -8.90 19.06 -27.29
CA ALA A 54 -8.32 19.52 -28.56
C ALA A 54 -7.60 18.39 -29.30
N TYR A 55 -6.85 17.54 -28.59
CA TYR A 55 -6.14 16.41 -29.19
C TYR A 55 -7.09 15.38 -29.81
N LYS A 56 -8.22 15.11 -29.15
CA LYS A 56 -9.20 14.11 -29.59
C LYS A 56 -10.16 14.65 -30.64
N GLN A 57 -10.61 15.89 -30.51
CA GLN A 57 -11.72 16.45 -31.31
C GLN A 57 -11.26 17.38 -32.43
N GLN A 58 -10.05 17.93 -32.36
CA GLN A 58 -9.54 18.86 -33.37
C GLN A 58 -8.35 18.23 -34.09
N SER A 59 -7.13 18.50 -33.65
CA SER A 59 -5.93 17.88 -34.22
C SER A 59 -4.78 17.83 -33.21
N ARG A 60 -3.83 16.92 -33.46
CA ARG A 60 -2.58 16.85 -32.69
C ARG A 60 -1.84 18.19 -32.68
N GLN A 61 -1.75 18.88 -33.81
CA GLN A 61 -0.98 20.13 -33.93
C GLN A 61 -1.58 21.25 -33.07
N ILE A 62 -2.91 21.40 -33.06
CA ILE A 62 -3.58 22.41 -32.24
C ILE A 62 -3.35 22.13 -30.75
N ALA A 63 -3.54 20.89 -30.32
CA ALA A 63 -3.31 20.50 -28.94
C ALA A 63 -1.86 20.73 -28.48
N VAL A 64 -0.89 20.50 -29.38
CA VAL A 64 0.52 20.78 -29.11
C VAL A 64 0.77 22.28 -28.98
N LYS A 65 0.20 23.11 -29.86
CA LYS A 65 0.33 24.58 -29.78
C LYS A 65 -0.20 25.12 -28.45
N MET A 66 -1.40 24.69 -28.05
CA MET A 66 -1.98 25.06 -26.75
C MET A 66 -1.13 24.54 -25.58
N GLY A 67 -0.60 23.32 -25.69
CA GLY A 67 0.28 22.76 -24.66
C GLY A 67 1.60 23.54 -24.51
N LEU A 68 2.14 24.09 -25.59
CA LEU A 68 3.35 24.92 -25.55
C LEU A 68 3.11 26.25 -24.84
N GLU A 69 1.93 26.86 -24.98
CA GLU A 69 1.55 28.08 -24.26
C GLU A 69 1.62 27.83 -22.74
N TYR A 70 0.91 26.83 -22.22
CA TYR A 70 0.96 26.51 -20.79
C TYR A 70 2.34 26.00 -20.33
N PHE A 71 3.07 25.27 -21.18
CA PHE A 71 4.42 24.82 -20.84
C PHE A 71 5.38 26.00 -20.65
N SER A 72 5.28 27.04 -21.48
CA SER A 72 6.14 28.22 -21.40
C SER A 72 6.04 28.94 -20.06
N GLU A 73 4.85 28.99 -19.47
CA GLU A 73 4.61 29.55 -18.13
C GLU A 73 5.33 28.76 -17.02
N ARG A 74 5.52 27.45 -17.22
CA ARG A 74 6.17 26.55 -16.26
C ARG A 74 7.68 26.38 -16.48
N MET A 75 8.23 26.81 -17.62
CA MET A 75 9.61 26.50 -18.01
C MET A 75 10.66 26.99 -16.99
N LYS A 76 10.43 28.13 -16.34
CA LYS A 76 11.32 28.64 -15.29
C LYS A 76 11.14 27.89 -13.97
N LEU A 77 9.90 27.56 -13.61
CA LEU A 77 9.54 26.97 -12.33
C LEU A 77 9.99 25.51 -12.21
N ILE A 78 9.93 24.75 -13.32
CA ILE A 78 10.22 23.32 -13.31
C ILE A 78 11.65 23.02 -12.82
N PRO A 79 12.73 23.63 -13.35
CA PRO A 79 14.07 23.40 -12.83
C PRO A 79 14.22 23.78 -11.34
N GLU A 80 13.63 24.90 -10.91
CA GLU A 80 13.67 25.37 -9.52
C GLU A 80 13.03 24.35 -8.56
N GLU A 81 11.83 23.86 -8.89
CA GLU A 81 11.13 22.81 -8.13
C GLU A 81 11.94 21.50 -8.07
N VAL A 82 12.56 21.11 -9.19
CA VAL A 82 13.37 19.88 -9.26
C VAL A 82 14.64 20.00 -8.40
N GLU A 83 15.28 21.17 -8.35
CA GLU A 83 16.41 21.41 -7.45
C GLU A 83 16.00 21.25 -5.98
N GLU A 84 14.86 21.78 -5.58
CA GLU A 84 14.35 21.67 -4.21
C GLU A 84 14.05 20.21 -3.83
N ILE A 85 13.41 19.46 -4.74
CA ILE A 85 13.17 18.02 -4.57
C ILE A 85 14.50 17.26 -4.43
N CYS A 86 15.51 17.60 -5.22
CA CYS A 86 16.83 16.99 -5.10
C CYS A 86 17.53 17.33 -3.78
N LYS A 87 17.48 18.60 -3.35
CA LYS A 87 18.10 19.08 -2.09
C LYS A 87 17.49 18.38 -0.88
N SER A 88 16.16 18.23 -0.83
CA SER A 88 15.48 17.54 0.28
C SER A 88 15.87 16.06 0.37
N ARG A 89 16.00 15.37 -0.77
CA ARG A 89 16.41 13.96 -0.83
C ARG A 89 17.89 13.75 -0.50
N GLN A 90 18.77 14.68 -0.87
CA GLN A 90 20.20 14.61 -0.54
C GLN A 90 20.44 14.78 0.97
N LYS A 91 19.70 15.68 1.64
CA LYS A 91 19.75 15.81 3.11
C LYS A 91 19.38 14.50 3.83
N ALA A 92 18.52 13.67 3.25
CA ALA A 92 18.17 12.36 3.79
C ALA A 92 19.27 11.29 3.59
N LYS A 93 20.22 11.50 2.66
CA LYS A 93 21.34 10.57 2.37
C LYS A 93 22.67 11.21 2.78
N LEU A 94 22.84 11.50 4.07
CA LEU A 94 24.09 12.03 4.63
C LEU A 94 25.18 10.93 4.69
N ASN A 95 26.00 10.86 3.64
CA ASN A 95 27.35 10.25 3.63
C ASN A 95 28.27 10.94 2.59
N GLY A 96 28.21 12.27 2.52
CA GLY A 96 29.31 13.13 2.03
C GLY A 96 29.72 13.07 0.55
N GLN A 97 29.12 12.23 -0.30
CA GLN A 97 29.42 12.20 -1.74
C GLN A 97 28.24 12.70 -2.57
N LEU A 98 28.46 13.81 -3.30
CA LEU A 98 27.57 14.31 -4.35
C LEU A 98 27.55 13.31 -5.52
N LYS A 99 26.79 12.23 -5.41
CA LYS A 99 26.43 11.44 -6.59
C LYS A 99 25.56 12.31 -7.50
N SER A 100 25.82 12.31 -8.80
CA SER A 100 24.95 12.97 -9.79
C SER A 100 23.53 12.39 -9.68
N VAL A 101 22.61 13.12 -9.08
CA VAL A 101 21.22 12.67 -8.93
C VAL A 101 20.59 12.65 -10.32
N SER A 102 20.21 11.45 -10.77
CA SER A 102 19.44 11.33 -12.01
C SER A 102 17.97 11.59 -11.71
N ILE A 103 17.21 12.08 -12.69
CA ILE A 103 15.77 12.34 -12.55
C ILE A 103 15.02 11.29 -13.36
N LEU A 104 14.06 10.63 -12.71
CA LEU A 104 13.18 9.67 -13.37
C LEU A 104 11.84 10.34 -13.67
N LEU A 105 11.48 10.49 -14.94
CA LEU A 105 10.24 11.15 -15.34
C LEU A 105 9.25 10.16 -15.95
N HIS A 106 7.97 10.38 -15.67
CA HIS A 106 6.92 9.76 -16.44
C HIS A 106 5.71 10.67 -16.59
N CYS A 107 4.89 10.36 -17.59
CA CYS A 107 3.52 10.84 -17.69
C CYS A 107 2.61 9.62 -17.89
N TRP A 108 1.37 9.81 -18.37
CA TRP A 108 0.44 8.69 -18.59
C TRP A 108 0.97 7.61 -19.54
N ARG A 109 1.61 8.00 -20.66
CA ARG A 109 2.07 7.07 -21.73
C ARG A 109 3.56 7.19 -22.09
N GLY A 110 4.33 7.97 -21.34
CA GLY A 110 5.74 8.23 -21.67
C GLY A 110 5.92 8.96 -23.01
N GLY A 111 5.00 9.86 -23.34
CA GLY A 111 4.97 10.61 -24.60
C GLY A 111 5.41 12.07 -24.44
N MET A 112 4.74 12.98 -25.17
CA MET A 112 5.16 14.38 -25.30
C MET A 112 5.24 15.16 -23.96
N ARG A 113 4.38 14.87 -22.98
CA ARG A 113 4.40 15.58 -21.68
C ARG A 113 5.71 15.35 -20.93
N SER A 114 6.03 14.08 -20.66
CA SER A 114 7.30 13.73 -20.01
C SER A 114 8.51 14.02 -20.91
N GLY A 115 8.36 13.93 -22.23
CA GLY A 115 9.42 14.30 -23.17
C GLY A 115 9.78 15.78 -23.16
N ALA A 116 8.79 16.68 -23.09
CA ALA A 116 9.02 18.13 -23.01
C ALA A 116 9.73 18.53 -21.71
N VAL A 117 9.27 17.99 -20.58
CA VAL A 117 9.92 18.21 -19.27
C VAL A 117 11.33 17.60 -19.26
N ALA A 118 11.52 16.40 -19.82
CA ALA A 118 12.83 15.78 -19.91
C ALA A 118 13.80 16.62 -20.76
N TRP A 119 13.33 17.18 -21.87
CA TRP A 119 14.11 18.07 -22.72
C TRP A 119 14.58 19.30 -21.95
N LEU A 120 13.66 19.97 -21.25
CA LEU A 120 13.98 21.16 -20.46
C LEU A 120 14.97 20.87 -19.34
N LEU A 121 14.75 19.80 -18.57
CA LEU A 121 15.65 19.43 -17.47
C LEU A 121 17.03 18.98 -17.97
N ASN A 122 17.10 18.28 -19.10
CA ASN A 122 18.37 17.92 -19.71
C ASN A 122 19.10 19.14 -20.30
N LEU A 123 18.37 20.10 -20.86
CA LEU A 123 18.93 21.39 -21.31
C LEU A 123 19.51 22.17 -20.12
N TYR A 124 18.83 22.15 -18.97
CA TYR A 124 19.30 22.77 -17.73
C TYR A 124 20.54 22.09 -17.14
N GLY A 125 20.73 20.79 -17.42
CA GLY A 125 21.93 20.03 -17.03
C GLY A 125 21.67 18.78 -16.18
N PHE A 126 20.41 18.44 -15.91
CA PHE A 126 20.08 17.19 -15.21
C PHE A 126 20.30 15.97 -16.10
N LYS A 127 20.73 14.86 -15.49
CA LYS A 127 20.66 13.54 -16.14
C LYS A 127 19.25 13.01 -16.01
N VAL A 128 18.54 12.82 -17.12
CA VAL A 128 17.11 12.47 -17.11
C VAL A 128 16.85 11.14 -17.81
N TYR A 129 16.05 10.30 -17.16
CA TYR A 129 15.49 9.09 -17.71
C TYR A 129 13.97 9.21 -17.81
N THR A 130 13.36 8.65 -18.86
CA THR A 130 11.90 8.59 -19.00
C THR A 130 11.40 7.16 -18.99
N LEU A 131 10.24 6.91 -18.36
CA LEU A 131 9.62 5.58 -18.38
C LEU A 131 8.97 5.29 -19.74
N LYS A 132 9.45 4.24 -20.42
CA LYS A 132 8.84 3.72 -21.65
C LYS A 132 7.39 3.29 -21.39
N GLY A 133 6.45 3.90 -22.11
CA GLY A 133 5.02 3.64 -21.94
C GLY A 133 4.39 4.29 -20.70
N GLY A 134 5.17 5.02 -19.89
CA GLY A 134 4.70 5.83 -18.76
C GLY A 134 3.97 5.04 -17.67
N TYR A 135 3.12 5.74 -16.93
CA TYR A 135 2.31 5.17 -15.85
C TYR A 135 1.46 3.99 -16.32
N LYS A 136 0.98 3.98 -17.59
CA LYS A 136 0.27 2.83 -18.16
C LYS A 136 1.13 1.56 -18.18
N ALA A 137 2.43 1.68 -18.49
CA ALA A 137 3.35 0.55 -18.47
C ALA A 137 3.59 0.05 -17.04
N PHE A 138 3.82 0.98 -16.09
CA PHE A 138 3.88 0.65 -14.66
C PHE A 138 2.61 -0.07 -14.21
N ARG A 139 1.43 0.42 -14.60
CA ARG A 139 0.15 -0.17 -14.19
C ARG A 139 -0.02 -1.60 -14.69
N LYS A 140 0.35 -1.86 -15.95
CA LYS A 140 0.38 -3.21 -16.50
C LYS A 140 1.35 -4.11 -15.73
N TRP A 141 2.53 -3.59 -15.40
CA TRP A 141 3.54 -4.29 -14.61
C TRP A 141 3.05 -4.60 -13.18
N ALA A 142 2.37 -3.65 -12.53
CA ALA A 142 1.84 -3.81 -11.18
C ALA A 142 0.78 -4.92 -11.12
N LEU A 143 -0.17 -4.91 -12.06
CA LEU A 143 -1.19 -5.96 -12.15
C LEU A 143 -0.57 -7.34 -12.43
N ALA A 144 0.49 -7.40 -13.23
CA ALA A 144 1.19 -8.66 -13.51
C ALA A 144 1.88 -9.24 -12.26
N GLN A 145 2.20 -8.44 -11.24
CA GLN A 145 2.79 -8.97 -10.00
C GLN A 145 1.83 -9.92 -9.28
N PHE A 146 0.52 -9.73 -9.38
CA PHE A 146 -0.47 -10.60 -8.73
C PHE A 146 -0.69 -11.95 -9.43
N GLU A 147 -0.07 -12.12 -10.60
CA GLU A 147 -0.11 -13.35 -11.38
C GLU A 147 1.05 -14.29 -11.03
N ASN A 148 2.05 -13.80 -10.31
CA ASN A 148 3.19 -14.60 -9.87
C ASN A 148 2.82 -15.55 -8.72
N GLU A 149 3.56 -16.64 -8.60
CA GLU A 149 3.47 -17.52 -7.44
C GLU A 149 4.36 -17.00 -6.31
N TYR A 150 3.77 -16.87 -5.12
CA TYR A 150 4.46 -16.47 -3.90
C TYR A 150 4.30 -17.55 -2.84
N LYS A 151 5.38 -17.81 -2.09
CA LYS A 151 5.30 -18.63 -0.88
C LYS A 151 4.78 -17.75 0.26
N LEU A 152 3.48 -17.79 0.51
CA LEU A 152 2.84 -16.95 1.52
C LEU A 152 2.68 -17.71 2.84
N ASN A 153 2.83 -17.00 3.95
CA ASN A 153 2.40 -17.41 5.28
C ASN A 153 1.40 -16.37 5.79
N ILE A 154 0.27 -16.83 6.31
CA ILE A 154 -0.81 -15.94 6.75
C ILE A 154 -0.83 -15.89 8.27
N LEU A 155 -0.77 -14.69 8.84
CA LEU A 155 -0.95 -14.48 10.27
C LEU A 155 -2.43 -14.18 10.58
N GLY A 156 -3.09 -15.16 11.18
CA GLY A 156 -4.48 -15.09 11.62
C GLY A 156 -4.62 -14.83 13.12
N GLY A 157 -5.85 -14.57 13.52
CA GLY A 157 -6.18 -14.27 14.92
C GLY A 157 -7.42 -13.40 14.98
N TYR A 158 -8.21 -13.59 16.03
CA TYR A 158 -9.40 -12.78 16.29
C TYR A 158 -9.08 -11.29 16.36
N THR A 159 -10.10 -10.44 16.22
CA THR A 159 -9.95 -9.00 16.47
C THR A 159 -9.38 -8.77 17.87
N GLY A 160 -8.45 -7.81 17.99
CA GLY A 160 -7.77 -7.52 19.26
C GLY A 160 -6.60 -8.45 19.59
N SER A 161 -6.19 -9.36 18.71
CA SER A 161 -5.09 -10.30 18.97
C SER A 161 -3.67 -9.72 18.77
N GLY A 162 -3.54 -8.41 18.49
CA GLY A 162 -2.23 -7.76 18.34
C GLY A 162 -1.40 -8.17 17.11
N LYS A 163 -2.04 -8.65 16.04
CA LYS A 163 -1.38 -9.11 14.80
C LYS A 163 -0.39 -8.09 14.22
N THR A 164 -0.79 -6.83 14.14
CA THR A 164 0.03 -5.73 13.60
C THR A 164 1.33 -5.56 14.40
N MET A 165 1.29 -5.70 15.73
CA MET A 165 2.49 -5.62 16.58
C MET A 165 3.45 -6.77 16.30
N LEU A 166 2.92 -7.99 16.16
CA LEU A 166 3.73 -9.16 15.83
C LEU A 166 4.39 -9.02 14.46
N LEU A 167 3.65 -8.61 13.43
CA LEU A 167 4.18 -8.40 12.09
C LEU A 167 5.31 -7.35 12.06
N GLN A 168 5.19 -6.28 12.86
CA GLN A 168 6.26 -5.30 12.99
C GLN A 168 7.53 -5.88 13.64
N GLU A 169 7.41 -6.72 14.68
CA GLU A 169 8.56 -7.41 15.26
C GLU A 169 9.17 -8.43 14.28
N MET A 170 8.34 -9.15 13.53
CA MET A 170 8.81 -10.07 12.50
C MET A 170 9.64 -9.37 11.43
N LYS A 171 9.21 -8.17 11.03
CA LYS A 171 9.93 -7.31 10.09
C LYS A 171 11.28 -6.84 10.67
N LYS A 172 11.35 -6.51 11.97
CA LYS A 172 12.60 -6.08 12.64
C LYS A 172 13.66 -7.17 12.66
N VAL A 173 13.26 -8.44 12.76
CA VAL A 173 14.19 -9.58 12.77
C VAL A 173 14.45 -10.16 11.37
N GLY A 174 14.01 -9.47 10.31
CA GLY A 174 14.39 -9.77 8.92
C GLY A 174 13.38 -10.60 8.11
N ASN A 175 12.19 -10.90 8.65
CA ASN A 175 11.15 -11.55 7.83
C ASN A 175 10.58 -10.57 6.80
N LEU A 176 10.22 -11.11 5.63
CA LEU A 176 9.49 -10.36 4.62
C LEU A 176 8.03 -10.27 5.03
N VAL A 177 7.62 -9.06 5.40
CA VAL A 177 6.27 -8.76 5.86
C VAL A 177 5.67 -7.66 4.99
N ILE A 178 4.49 -7.94 4.42
CA ILE A 178 3.67 -6.93 3.75
C ILE A 178 2.43 -6.70 4.61
N ASP A 179 2.36 -5.50 5.20
CA ASP A 179 1.30 -5.04 6.10
C ASP A 179 0.14 -4.47 5.27
N LEU A 180 -0.88 -5.29 5.03
CA LEU A 180 -2.03 -4.98 4.20
C LEU A 180 -2.91 -3.88 4.81
N GLU A 181 -3.04 -3.86 6.14
CA GLU A 181 -3.80 -2.82 6.85
C GLU A 181 -3.17 -1.44 6.62
N LYS A 182 -1.84 -1.36 6.73
CA LYS A 182 -1.07 -0.16 6.44
C LYS A 182 -1.13 0.24 4.97
N LEU A 183 -1.04 -0.71 4.04
CA LEU A 183 -1.22 -0.39 2.62
C LEU A 183 -2.62 0.14 2.31
N ALA A 184 -3.62 -0.29 3.06
CA ALA A 184 -5.01 0.13 2.92
C ALA A 184 -5.40 1.33 3.78
N ASN A 185 -4.50 1.87 4.62
CA ASN A 185 -4.80 2.82 5.70
C ASN A 185 -6.08 2.43 6.47
N HIS A 186 -6.21 1.14 6.81
CA HIS A 186 -7.44 0.61 7.40
C HIS A 186 -7.24 -0.72 8.13
N LYS A 187 -7.64 -0.81 9.40
CA LYS A 187 -7.45 -1.99 10.28
C LYS A 187 -8.52 -3.08 10.17
N GLY A 188 -8.94 -3.43 8.94
CA GLY A 188 -9.86 -4.55 8.68
C GLY A 188 -11.26 -4.56 9.34
N SER A 189 -11.63 -3.55 10.15
CA SER A 189 -12.82 -3.57 11.01
C SER A 189 -13.71 -2.32 10.83
N ALA A 190 -14.89 -2.27 11.45
CA ALA A 190 -15.76 -1.08 11.36
C ALA A 190 -15.12 0.18 11.98
N PHE A 191 -14.21 -0.01 12.92
CA PHE A 191 -13.39 1.02 13.53
C PHE A 191 -12.06 1.22 12.78
N GLY A 192 -11.85 0.49 11.68
CA GLY A 192 -10.56 0.38 11.02
C GLY A 192 -10.05 1.68 10.39
N SER A 193 -10.93 2.64 10.12
CA SER A 193 -10.56 3.98 9.63
C SER A 193 -10.24 4.99 10.75
N LEU A 194 -10.50 4.66 12.03
CA LEU A 194 -10.32 5.63 13.11
C LEU A 194 -8.83 5.85 13.39
N GLY A 195 -8.41 7.11 13.33
CA GLY A 195 -7.03 7.52 13.52
C GLY A 195 -6.10 7.18 12.35
N GLU A 196 -6.64 6.75 11.20
CA GLU A 196 -5.89 6.47 9.98
C GLU A 196 -6.03 7.63 8.97
N GLU A 197 -5.08 7.71 8.03
CA GLU A 197 -5.20 8.60 6.88
C GLU A 197 -6.33 8.15 5.93
N ASP A 198 -6.65 8.99 4.94
CA ASP A 198 -7.58 8.60 3.90
C ASP A 198 -7.15 7.29 3.23
N GLN A 199 -8.08 6.35 3.19
CA GLN A 199 -7.86 5.08 2.51
C GLN A 199 -7.54 5.33 1.03
N PRO A 200 -6.54 4.66 0.42
CA PRO A 200 -6.25 4.81 -1.00
C PRO A 200 -7.43 4.42 -1.90
N THR A 201 -7.32 4.77 -3.18
CA THR A 201 -8.15 4.16 -4.23
C THR A 201 -7.76 2.69 -4.43
N GLN A 202 -8.62 1.89 -5.05
CA GLN A 202 -8.29 0.51 -5.41
C GLN A 202 -6.99 0.44 -6.24
N GLU A 203 -6.85 1.35 -7.21
CA GLU A 203 -5.68 1.38 -8.08
C GLU A 203 -4.40 1.70 -7.30
N MET A 204 -4.45 2.66 -6.37
CA MET A 204 -3.29 3.02 -5.56
C MET A 204 -2.92 1.92 -4.56
N PHE A 205 -3.91 1.27 -3.94
CA PHE A 205 -3.69 0.10 -3.08
C PHE A 205 -2.96 -1.02 -3.84
N GLU A 206 -3.43 -1.34 -5.05
CA GLU A 206 -2.79 -2.35 -5.89
C GLU A 206 -1.38 -1.94 -6.34
N ASN A 207 -1.13 -0.66 -6.62
CA ASN A 207 0.21 -0.18 -6.96
C ASN A 207 1.18 -0.34 -5.78
N LEU A 208 0.74 0.02 -4.57
CA LEU A 208 1.51 -0.15 -3.34
C LEU A 208 1.80 -1.63 -3.09
N PHE A 209 0.78 -2.48 -3.18
CA PHE A 209 0.91 -3.90 -2.91
C PHE A 209 1.83 -4.60 -3.93
N ALA A 210 1.64 -4.34 -5.22
CA ALA A 210 2.52 -4.87 -6.26
C ALA A 210 3.98 -4.46 -6.06
N THR A 211 4.22 -3.23 -5.60
CA THR A 211 5.57 -2.72 -5.33
C THR A 211 6.20 -3.41 -4.12
N GLU A 212 5.45 -3.66 -3.04
CA GLU A 212 5.96 -4.40 -1.88
C GLU A 212 6.21 -5.88 -2.21
N LEU A 213 5.35 -6.52 -3.01
CA LEU A 213 5.59 -7.88 -3.52
C LEU A 213 6.87 -7.96 -4.34
N TYR A 214 7.06 -7.01 -5.26
CA TYR A 214 8.27 -6.93 -6.08
C TYR A 214 9.53 -6.75 -5.22
N LYS A 215 9.49 -5.84 -4.24
CA LYS A 215 10.63 -5.63 -3.32
C LYS A 215 10.93 -6.86 -2.49
N ALA A 216 9.92 -7.55 -1.97
CA ALA A 216 10.09 -8.77 -1.19
C ALA A 216 10.80 -9.85 -2.01
N VAL A 217 10.41 -10.01 -3.28
CA VAL A 217 11.08 -10.90 -4.22
C VAL A 217 12.52 -10.46 -4.50
N GLU A 218 12.76 -9.19 -4.79
CA GLU A 218 14.12 -8.66 -5.05
C GLU A 218 15.06 -8.86 -3.86
N SER A 219 14.61 -8.53 -2.64
CA SER A 219 15.41 -8.70 -1.42
C SER A 219 15.70 -10.18 -1.11
N GLY A 220 14.83 -11.08 -1.54
CA GLY A 220 14.99 -12.52 -1.39
C GLY A 220 15.99 -13.15 -2.36
N LYS A 221 16.45 -12.43 -3.39
CA LYS A 221 17.42 -12.93 -4.39
C LYS A 221 18.88 -12.86 -3.91
N ASP A 222 19.18 -12.13 -2.83
CA ASP A 222 20.55 -11.86 -2.37
C ASP A 222 21.18 -12.94 -1.46
N ILE A 223 20.59 -14.13 -1.34
CA ILE A 223 21.23 -15.29 -0.69
C ILE A 223 21.57 -16.34 -1.75
N MET A 224 22.51 -16.04 -2.65
CA MET A 224 23.36 -17.03 -3.33
C MET A 224 24.64 -16.34 -3.80
N THR A 225 25.77 -16.75 -3.23
CA THR A 225 27.10 -16.54 -3.80
C THR A 225 27.34 -17.60 -4.88
N ASN A 226 27.97 -17.17 -5.98
CA ASN A 226 28.55 -17.99 -7.05
C ASN A 226 27.57 -18.65 -8.05
N GLY A 227 27.21 -17.88 -9.07
CA GLY A 227 27.45 -18.33 -10.46
C GLY A 227 26.43 -19.23 -11.15
N GLU A 228 25.20 -19.36 -10.66
CA GLU A 228 24.16 -20.12 -11.38
C GLU A 228 22.88 -19.29 -11.57
N HIS A 229 22.35 -19.33 -12.80
CA HIS A 229 21.19 -18.58 -13.24
C HIS A 229 19.95 -18.85 -12.37
N TYR A 230 19.45 -17.80 -11.70
CA TYR A 230 18.41 -17.87 -10.68
C TYR A 230 17.05 -18.35 -11.20
N THR A 231 16.59 -19.49 -10.70
CA THR A 231 15.17 -19.87 -10.61
C THR A 231 14.85 -20.29 -9.17
N LYS A 232 14.50 -19.35 -8.28
CA LYS A 232 13.76 -19.65 -7.04
C LYS A 232 13.35 -18.38 -6.26
N ASN A 233 12.05 -18.06 -6.28
CA ASN A 233 11.37 -17.21 -5.28
C ASN A 233 11.22 -18.01 -3.97
N SER A 234 12.29 -18.24 -3.22
CA SER A 234 12.24 -19.09 -2.01
C SER A 234 12.05 -18.33 -0.71
N SER A 235 11.83 -17.01 -0.73
CA SER A 235 11.62 -16.23 0.49
C SER A 235 10.14 -16.19 0.84
N GLU A 236 9.81 -16.64 2.06
CA GLU A 236 8.45 -16.65 2.59
C GLU A 236 7.97 -15.22 2.86
N ILE A 237 6.76 -14.89 2.42
CA ILE A 237 6.13 -13.58 2.63
C ILE A 237 5.00 -13.72 3.62
N TRP A 238 5.04 -12.93 4.69
CA TRP A 238 4.03 -12.86 5.72
C TRP A 238 2.99 -11.77 5.43
N LEU A 239 1.71 -12.14 5.53
CA LEU A 239 0.55 -11.27 5.33
C LEU A 239 -0.45 -11.40 6.49
N GLU A 240 -1.25 -10.37 6.77
CA GLU A 240 -2.42 -10.51 7.65
C GLU A 240 -3.51 -11.42 7.04
N ASP A 241 -4.24 -12.15 7.89
CA ASP A 241 -5.50 -12.84 7.54
C ASP A 241 -6.68 -11.88 7.43
N GLU A 242 -6.59 -10.93 6.50
CA GLU A 242 -7.67 -10.01 6.22
C GLU A 242 -8.81 -10.65 5.42
N SER A 243 -9.97 -10.01 5.45
CA SER A 243 -11.05 -10.37 4.53
C SER A 243 -10.66 -10.01 3.08
N ARG A 244 -11.39 -10.52 2.09
CA ARG A 244 -11.16 -10.16 0.67
C ARG A 244 -11.17 -8.64 0.44
N HIS A 245 -11.87 -7.88 1.29
CA HIS A 245 -11.86 -6.43 1.29
C HIS A 245 -11.35 -5.89 2.62
N ILE A 246 -10.53 -4.84 2.55
CA ILE A 246 -10.04 -4.08 3.70
C ILE A 246 -10.64 -2.68 3.56
N GLY A 247 -11.72 -2.41 4.30
CA GLY A 247 -12.54 -1.23 4.03
C GLY A 247 -13.13 -1.26 2.62
N ARG A 248 -12.76 -0.29 1.77
CA ARG A 248 -13.25 -0.16 0.39
C ARG A 248 -12.34 -0.82 -0.66
N VAL A 249 -11.12 -1.19 -0.30
CA VAL A 249 -10.16 -1.81 -1.24
C VAL A 249 -10.22 -3.32 -1.15
N GLY A 250 -10.02 -4.00 -2.29
CA GLY A 250 -10.09 -5.44 -2.42
C GLY A 250 -8.73 -6.05 -2.78
N ILE A 251 -8.47 -7.25 -2.26
CA ILE A 251 -7.30 -8.05 -2.63
C ILE A 251 -7.56 -8.68 -4.02
N PRO A 252 -6.60 -8.62 -4.97
CA PRO A 252 -6.71 -9.25 -6.27
C PRO A 252 -7.00 -10.75 -6.18
N ASN A 253 -7.90 -11.27 -7.05
CA ASN A 253 -8.47 -12.61 -6.90
C ASN A 253 -7.43 -13.73 -6.83
N ARG A 254 -6.45 -13.75 -7.74
CA ARG A 254 -5.43 -14.83 -7.74
C ARG A 254 -4.62 -14.85 -6.46
N LEU A 255 -4.23 -13.67 -5.98
CA LEU A 255 -3.48 -13.56 -4.73
C LEU A 255 -4.36 -13.93 -3.53
N TRP A 256 -5.63 -13.53 -3.53
CA TRP A 256 -6.60 -13.94 -2.52
C TRP A 256 -6.74 -15.47 -2.46
N ASP A 257 -6.89 -16.12 -3.60
CA ASP A 257 -6.99 -17.57 -3.67
C ASP A 257 -5.71 -18.26 -3.15
N ALA A 258 -4.54 -17.69 -3.45
CA ALA A 258 -3.26 -18.14 -2.90
C ALA A 258 -3.21 -17.98 -1.37
N MET A 259 -3.59 -16.81 -0.83
CA MET A 259 -3.66 -16.57 0.62
C MET A 259 -4.57 -17.57 1.33
N ARG A 260 -5.68 -17.96 0.70
CA ARG A 260 -6.65 -18.91 1.28
C ARG A 260 -6.13 -20.34 1.35
N LYS A 261 -5.20 -20.71 0.47
CA LYS A 261 -4.54 -22.04 0.42
C LYS A 261 -3.21 -22.09 1.17
N SER A 262 -2.72 -20.94 1.61
CA SER A 262 -1.43 -20.82 2.30
C SER A 262 -1.52 -21.23 3.77
N PRO A 263 -0.40 -21.66 4.39
CA PRO A 263 -0.33 -21.90 5.82
C PRO A 263 -0.86 -20.71 6.63
N LEU A 264 -1.73 -21.00 7.60
CA LEU A 264 -2.36 -20.03 8.47
C LEU A 264 -1.86 -20.25 9.90
N TYR A 265 -1.17 -19.25 10.44
CA TYR A 265 -0.72 -19.23 11.82
C TYR A 265 -1.68 -18.41 12.65
N PHE A 266 -2.53 -19.08 13.44
CA PHE A 266 -3.63 -18.46 14.17
C PHE A 266 -3.22 -18.16 15.62
N LEU A 267 -3.17 -16.87 15.97
CA LEU A 267 -2.95 -16.43 17.34
C LEU A 267 -4.22 -16.67 18.17
N ASP A 268 -4.17 -17.67 19.05
CA ASP A 268 -5.25 -17.99 19.97
C ASP A 268 -5.02 -17.28 21.31
N ILE A 269 -5.69 -16.14 21.47
CA ILE A 269 -5.59 -15.27 22.65
C ILE A 269 -6.95 -15.22 23.38
N PRO A 270 -6.95 -15.35 24.73
CA PRO A 270 -8.18 -15.24 25.53
C PRO A 270 -9.01 -14.00 25.22
N PHE A 271 -10.34 -14.17 25.24
CA PHE A 271 -11.30 -13.10 24.91
C PHE A 271 -11.08 -11.84 25.76
N GLU A 272 -10.89 -11.99 27.07
CA GLU A 272 -10.72 -10.86 28.00
C GLU A 272 -9.46 -10.05 27.72
N GLU A 273 -8.36 -10.69 27.33
CA GLU A 273 -7.12 -10.00 26.98
C GLU A 273 -7.27 -9.20 25.68
N ARG A 274 -7.96 -9.78 24.68
CA ARG A 274 -8.31 -9.06 23.45
C ARG A 274 -9.24 -7.89 23.72
N LEU A 275 -10.23 -8.06 24.60
CA LEU A 275 -11.18 -7.00 24.95
C LEU A 275 -10.47 -5.81 25.60
N LYS A 276 -9.59 -6.05 26.58
CA LYS A 276 -8.74 -5.01 27.18
C LYS A 276 -7.95 -4.25 26.12
N HIS A 277 -7.30 -4.96 25.21
CA HIS A 277 -6.49 -4.37 24.16
C HIS A 277 -7.31 -3.52 23.17
N VAL A 278 -8.49 -3.99 22.76
CA VAL A 278 -9.41 -3.23 21.88
C VAL A 278 -9.88 -1.95 22.57
N ILE A 279 -10.21 -2.01 23.86
CA ILE A 279 -10.62 -0.82 24.64
C ILE A 279 -9.47 0.18 24.74
N GLU A 280 -8.22 -0.27 24.92
CA GLU A 280 -7.05 0.62 24.95
C GLU A 280 -6.85 1.35 23.61
N ILE A 281 -7.00 0.64 22.49
CA ILE A 281 -6.80 1.21 21.14
C ILE A 281 -7.93 2.17 20.76
N TYR A 282 -9.18 1.76 20.99
CA TYR A 282 -10.36 2.45 20.45
C TYR A 282 -11.17 3.23 21.48
N GLY A 283 -11.11 2.87 22.76
CA GLY A 283 -11.87 3.54 23.82
C GLY A 283 -11.46 5.00 24.07
N ARG A 284 -10.34 5.44 23.49
CA ARG A 284 -9.82 6.81 23.52
C ARG A 284 -10.45 7.76 22.49
N PHE A 285 -11.21 7.25 21.51
CA PHE A 285 -11.86 8.09 20.50
C PHE A 285 -13.17 8.67 21.03
N GLU A 286 -13.63 9.75 20.41
CA GLU A 286 -14.89 10.42 20.78
C GLU A 286 -16.09 9.50 20.56
N LYS A 287 -17.09 9.61 21.44
CA LYS A 287 -18.28 8.74 21.41
C LYS A 287 -19.02 8.82 20.08
N GLU A 288 -19.10 10.00 19.49
CA GLU A 288 -19.77 10.24 18.20
C GLU A 288 -19.08 9.48 17.06
N GLU A 289 -17.76 9.33 17.09
CA GLU A 289 -17.00 8.57 16.09
C GLU A 289 -17.18 7.06 16.27
N LEU A 290 -17.19 6.60 17.53
CA LEU A 290 -17.45 5.22 17.87
C LEU A 290 -18.89 4.82 17.50
N GLU A 291 -19.88 5.65 17.80
CA GLU A 291 -21.28 5.43 17.46
C GLU A 291 -21.48 5.33 15.93
N LYS A 292 -20.90 6.27 15.17
CA LYS A 292 -20.90 6.20 13.69
C LYS A 292 -20.33 4.88 13.18
N SER A 293 -19.26 4.39 13.80
CA SER A 293 -18.62 3.12 13.43
C SER A 293 -19.53 1.92 13.74
N ILE A 294 -20.22 1.92 14.88
CA ILE A 294 -21.22 0.88 15.24
C ILE A 294 -22.39 0.89 14.25
N LEU A 295 -22.90 2.06 13.89
CA LEU A 295 -24.03 2.20 12.96
C LEU A 295 -23.71 1.66 11.56
N ARG A 296 -22.46 1.75 11.10
CA ARG A 296 -22.02 1.15 9.81
C ARG A 296 -22.25 -0.36 9.75
N ILE A 297 -22.20 -1.06 10.89
CA ILE A 297 -22.42 -2.52 10.96
C ILE A 297 -23.80 -2.92 11.47
N GLN A 298 -24.69 -1.97 11.77
CA GLN A 298 -26.02 -2.21 12.35
C GLN A 298 -26.81 -3.33 11.67
N LYS A 299 -26.80 -3.36 10.32
CA LYS A 299 -27.53 -4.38 9.54
C LYS A 299 -27.03 -5.81 9.82
N ARG A 300 -25.73 -5.97 10.07
CA ARG A 300 -25.09 -7.28 10.34
C ARG A 300 -25.06 -7.61 11.83
N LEU A 301 -24.88 -6.60 12.68
CA LEU A 301 -24.88 -6.72 14.14
C LEU A 301 -26.28 -7.04 14.68
N GLY A 302 -27.33 -6.51 14.03
CA GLY A 302 -28.72 -6.66 14.43
C GLY A 302 -29.19 -5.48 15.28
N GLY A 303 -30.47 -5.10 15.12
CA GLY A 303 -31.01 -3.88 15.73
C GLY A 303 -30.98 -3.86 17.26
N LEU A 304 -31.18 -5.01 17.91
CA LEU A 304 -31.14 -5.11 19.37
C LEU A 304 -29.72 -4.92 19.93
N GLU A 305 -28.75 -5.66 19.40
CA GLU A 305 -27.34 -5.57 19.83
C GLU A 305 -26.73 -4.21 19.51
N THR A 306 -27.14 -3.60 18.38
CA THR A 306 -26.76 -2.21 18.05
C THR A 306 -27.23 -1.23 19.12
N LYS A 307 -28.52 -1.29 19.50
CA LYS A 307 -29.06 -0.40 20.55
C LYS A 307 -28.37 -0.61 21.89
N LYS A 308 -28.12 -1.86 22.29
CA LYS A 308 -27.40 -2.16 23.53
C LYS A 308 -25.97 -1.60 23.52
N ALA A 309 -25.21 -1.83 22.45
CA ALA A 309 -23.84 -1.34 22.33
C ALA A 309 -23.79 0.20 22.40
N ILE A 310 -24.69 0.89 21.70
CA ILE A 310 -24.79 2.36 21.74
C ILE A 310 -25.18 2.85 23.14
N ASN A 311 -26.14 2.21 23.81
CA ASN A 311 -26.51 2.59 25.18
C ASN A 311 -25.31 2.46 26.14
N PHE A 312 -24.59 1.33 26.09
CA PHE A 312 -23.39 1.14 26.90
C PHE A 312 -22.30 2.18 26.60
N LEU A 313 -22.13 2.55 25.33
CA LEU A 313 -21.21 3.62 24.94
C LEU A 313 -21.59 4.97 25.57
N HIS A 314 -22.87 5.34 25.56
CA HIS A 314 -23.34 6.60 26.17
C HIS A 314 -23.19 6.57 27.70
N GLU A 315 -23.42 5.43 28.34
CA GLU A 315 -23.23 5.20 29.78
C GLU A 315 -21.77 5.13 30.24
N ASN A 316 -20.79 5.29 29.32
CA ASN A 316 -19.35 5.06 29.56
C ASN A 316 -19.00 3.61 29.96
N ASN A 317 -19.89 2.65 29.73
CA ASN A 317 -19.60 1.24 29.92
C ASN A 317 -18.93 0.65 28.66
N LEU A 318 -17.68 1.07 28.42
CA LEU A 318 -16.91 0.63 27.25
C LEU A 318 -16.70 -0.89 27.24
N HIS A 319 -16.58 -1.51 28.41
CA HIS A 319 -16.40 -2.95 28.54
C HIS A 319 -17.53 -3.73 27.85
N GLU A 320 -18.78 -3.46 28.24
CA GLU A 320 -19.93 -4.16 27.66
C GLU A 320 -20.18 -3.76 26.20
N CYS A 321 -19.96 -2.50 25.85
CA CYS A 321 -20.03 -2.03 24.47
C CYS A 321 -19.08 -2.82 23.55
N PHE A 322 -17.79 -2.86 23.88
CA PHE A 322 -16.79 -3.57 23.07
C PHE A 322 -16.93 -5.09 23.18
N SER A 323 -17.44 -5.64 24.28
CA SER A 323 -17.73 -7.08 24.41
C SER A 323 -18.75 -7.56 23.37
N ILE A 324 -19.83 -6.81 23.16
CA ILE A 324 -20.84 -7.11 22.12
C ILE A 324 -20.21 -7.09 20.72
N LEU A 325 -19.44 -6.04 20.43
CA LEU A 325 -18.79 -5.86 19.14
C LEU A 325 -17.75 -6.94 18.85
N LEU A 326 -16.96 -7.31 19.85
CA LEU A 326 -15.91 -8.32 19.73
C LEU A 326 -16.50 -9.71 19.47
N LYS A 327 -17.57 -10.09 20.18
CA LYS A 327 -18.32 -11.33 19.93
C LYS A 327 -18.89 -11.39 18.51
N TYR A 328 -19.39 -10.26 18.01
CA TYR A 328 -19.81 -10.14 16.62
C TYR A 328 -18.65 -10.44 15.66
N TYR A 329 -17.49 -9.80 15.82
CA TYR A 329 -16.34 -10.04 14.94
C TYR A 329 -15.83 -11.48 14.99
N ASP A 330 -15.75 -12.08 16.17
CA ASP A 330 -15.31 -13.48 16.34
C ASP A 330 -16.22 -14.44 15.56
N LYS A 331 -17.55 -14.22 15.57
CA LYS A 331 -18.50 -15.02 14.79
C LYS A 331 -18.25 -14.92 13.28
N PHE A 332 -18.02 -13.72 12.76
CA PHE A 332 -17.77 -13.52 11.33
C PHE A 332 -16.42 -14.08 10.90
N TYR A 333 -15.39 -13.92 11.74
CA TYR A 333 -14.08 -14.50 11.52
C TYR A 333 -14.17 -16.02 11.43
N MET A 334 -14.83 -16.68 12.38
CA MET A 334 -15.01 -18.14 12.37
C MET A 334 -15.71 -18.64 11.11
N HIS A 335 -16.78 -17.95 10.69
CA HIS A 335 -17.47 -18.30 9.45
C HIS A 335 -16.57 -18.12 8.21
N SER A 336 -15.66 -17.14 8.20
CA SER A 336 -14.65 -17.01 7.13
C SER A 336 -13.59 -18.11 7.22
N LEU A 337 -13.13 -18.45 8.42
CA LEU A 337 -12.12 -19.46 8.67
C LEU A 337 -12.56 -20.84 8.16
N TYR A 338 -13.79 -21.26 8.48
CA TYR A 338 -14.35 -22.55 8.03
C TYR A 338 -14.62 -22.64 6.53
N LYS A 339 -14.53 -21.53 5.80
CA LYS A 339 -14.57 -21.53 4.32
C LYS A 339 -13.20 -21.75 3.69
N ARG A 340 -12.12 -21.96 4.46
CA ARG A 340 -10.81 -22.33 3.91
C ARG A 340 -10.87 -23.79 3.50
N GLU A 341 -10.47 -24.07 2.26
CA GLU A 341 -10.28 -25.45 1.82
C GLU A 341 -9.14 -26.08 2.63
N ASN A 342 -9.31 -27.34 3.03
CA ASN A 342 -8.30 -28.10 3.78
C ASN A 342 -7.79 -27.40 5.06
N LEU A 343 -8.67 -26.71 5.79
CA LEU A 343 -8.31 -25.94 6.99
C LEU A 343 -7.43 -26.71 7.97
N GLU A 344 -7.73 -27.98 8.24
CA GLU A 344 -6.97 -28.82 9.18
C GLU A 344 -5.50 -29.01 8.76
N SER A 345 -5.21 -28.98 7.45
CA SER A 345 -3.85 -29.15 6.93
C SER A 345 -3.04 -27.86 6.91
N VAL A 346 -3.70 -26.70 7.00
CA VAL A 346 -3.05 -25.39 6.88
C VAL A 346 -3.08 -24.58 8.18
N LEU A 347 -3.94 -24.93 9.14
CA LEU A 347 -4.13 -24.19 10.39
C LEU A 347 -3.11 -24.63 11.45
N ASN A 348 -2.23 -23.70 11.83
CA ASN A 348 -1.30 -23.82 12.93
C ASN A 348 -1.77 -22.90 14.06
N LYS A 349 -2.36 -23.46 15.12
CA LYS A 349 -2.79 -22.66 16.27
C LYS A 349 -1.60 -22.39 17.20
N ILE A 350 -1.41 -21.13 17.55
CA ILE A 350 -0.35 -20.66 18.44
C ILE A 350 -1.03 -20.10 19.69
N SER A 351 -0.87 -20.79 20.81
CA SER A 351 -1.48 -20.37 22.08
C SER A 351 -0.64 -19.24 22.70
N CYS A 352 -1.29 -18.11 22.92
CA CYS A 352 -0.68 -16.90 23.47
C CYS A 352 -1.48 -16.44 24.70
N ALA A 353 -0.80 -16.22 25.83
CA ALA A 353 -1.47 -15.90 27.09
C ALA A 353 -1.97 -14.45 27.18
N THR A 354 -1.27 -13.51 26.54
CA THR A 354 -1.48 -12.06 26.61
C THR A 354 -1.44 -11.45 25.21
N VAL A 355 -1.74 -10.16 25.07
CA VAL A 355 -1.53 -9.40 23.82
C VAL A 355 -0.28 -8.52 23.97
N ASP A 356 0.90 -9.12 23.91
CA ASP A 356 2.17 -8.38 24.04
C ASP A 356 3.28 -8.91 23.10
N LEU A 357 4.43 -8.23 23.12
CA LEU A 357 5.58 -8.54 22.26
C LEU A 357 6.25 -9.88 22.60
N ASN A 358 6.02 -10.47 23.79
CA ASN A 358 6.54 -11.80 24.12
C ASN A 358 5.94 -12.87 23.22
N ASN A 359 4.74 -12.63 22.67
CA ASN A 359 4.14 -13.52 21.68
C ASN A 359 5.00 -13.69 20.42
N ALA A 360 5.87 -12.74 20.08
CA ALA A 360 6.82 -12.94 18.98
C ALA A 360 7.76 -14.12 19.27
N ARG A 361 8.24 -14.26 20.51
CA ARG A 361 9.06 -15.40 20.92
C ARG A 361 8.27 -16.71 20.91
N THR A 362 7.05 -16.68 21.45
CA THR A 362 6.13 -17.82 21.43
C THR A 362 5.83 -18.28 20.01
N PHE A 363 5.59 -17.32 19.11
CA PHE A 363 5.36 -17.54 17.70
C PHE A 363 6.53 -18.28 17.04
N TYR A 364 7.76 -17.77 17.18
CA TYR A 364 8.94 -18.43 16.61
C TYR A 364 9.20 -19.82 17.18
N ASN A 365 8.95 -20.04 18.48
CA ASN A 365 9.16 -21.34 19.10
C ASN A 365 8.12 -22.40 18.67
N GLN A 366 6.93 -21.99 18.24
CA GLN A 366 5.84 -22.89 17.82
C GLN A 366 5.66 -22.95 16.30
N SER A 367 6.33 -22.09 15.53
CA SER A 367 6.28 -22.06 14.06
C SER A 367 7.51 -22.67 13.37
N ALA A 368 8.59 -22.90 14.12
CA ALA A 368 9.76 -23.69 13.72
C ALA A 368 9.50 -25.19 13.88
#